data_AF-A0A3C1Z456-F1
#
_entry.id   AF-A0A3C1Z456-F1
#
_cell.length_a   1.000
_cell.length_b   1.000
_cell.length_c   1.000
_cell.angle_alpha   90.00
_cell.angle_beta   90.00
_cell.angle_gamma   90.00
#
_symmetry.space_group_name_H-M   'P 1'
#
loop_
_entity.id
_entity.type
_entity.pdbx_description
1 polymer ?
#
loop_
_entity_poly.entity_id
_entity_poly.type
_entity_poly.pdbx_seq_one_letter_code
_entity_poly.pdbx_strand_id
1 'polypeptide(L)'
;MGTTYFNSLSDRASLVFDPAADVLVFGGYHSGPDVSASSVSLWYTAEFSDVTFMDGVKAARLASPMNLMQLTTGNIRFEDGSLLVVGDNSTDTSSDNLANTLTGGSAADQLRGLGGNDQLNGLGGNDLLNGGDGNDTLDGGQGADTMKGGQGNDTYFVDNLGDVVDDAPSVGPLLVSTTALGVQANHHSRNAQLSADGRHVVFESGASNLVAGDTNSSWDIFIKDTQTGAIRRASTNSSGVEGNGPSYNARFSPDGGRVVFDSTASNLVQRDTNSASDIFVKDMTSGATQRVSTNAKGTQGNAGSHDALFSPDGRQVAFESDAHNLSTGNQFRYNDVFLKNLATGAVEVVSINRAATVQDFYTINANPDLSSNGRYAVFHSTAKNLVPGLFTFAGGVFVKDLRTGAVRCASTNMAGDPADEPCSGGKISGNGRYVVFESSASNLVAGDTNQDSDIFVKDMQTGAIQRVSTSAAGGQAEDSSHRPSISVDGRYVVFDSTAGNLVAGDTHFAYDSPSDIFVKDLQTGAIRSVSTNASGGHPITMDGSSNARFSADGRYIVFESSDGSRLLTGDGNGVTDIFRVANPFM
;
A
#
# COMPACT_ATOMS: atom_id res chain seq x y z
N MET A 1 33.85 -47.81 11.77
CA MET A 1 35.07 -47.23 11.19
C MET A 1 34.84 -47.06 9.70
N GLY A 2 34.76 -45.81 9.26
CA GLY A 2 34.46 -45.45 7.88
C GLY A 2 34.20 -43.96 7.78
N THR A 3 35.23 -43.14 8.02
CA THR A 3 35.18 -41.69 7.76
C THR A 3 35.64 -41.50 6.32
N THR A 4 34.75 -41.01 5.46
CA THR A 4 35.08 -40.67 4.07
C THR A 4 35.54 -39.22 4.04
N TYR A 5 36.79 -38.99 3.63
CA TYR A 5 37.36 -37.65 3.43
C TYR A 5 37.28 -37.27 1.95
N PHE A 6 36.82 -36.06 1.64
CA PHE A 6 37.01 -35.42 0.34
C PHE A 6 37.72 -34.06 0.54
N ASN A 7 38.58 -33.70 -0.42
CA ASN A 7 39.64 -32.69 -0.29
C ASN A 7 39.35 -31.35 -1.01
N SER A 8 39.91 -30.28 -0.43
CA SER A 8 40.20 -28.91 -0.95
C SER A 8 39.03 -27.92 -0.96
N LEU A 9 39.12 -26.60 -0.67
CA LEU A 9 40.17 -25.58 -0.41
C LEU A 9 39.48 -24.35 0.28
N SER A 10 40.22 -23.53 1.04
CA SER A 10 40.00 -22.08 1.35
C SER A 10 38.61 -21.53 1.79
N ASP A 11 38.64 -20.62 2.78
CA ASP A 11 37.61 -19.63 3.18
C ASP A 11 36.21 -20.07 3.65
N ARG A 12 35.99 -21.33 4.03
CA ARG A 12 34.87 -21.69 4.93
C ARG A 12 35.29 -22.81 5.87
N ALA A 13 35.58 -22.47 7.12
CA ALA A 13 35.69 -23.46 8.18
C ALA A 13 34.29 -23.69 8.78
N SER A 14 33.79 -24.93 8.77
CA SER A 14 32.65 -25.35 9.57
C SER A 14 33.15 -25.91 10.90
N LEU A 15 32.60 -25.41 12.01
CA LEU A 15 32.73 -26.06 13.32
C LEU A 15 31.91 -27.37 13.29
N VAL A 16 32.49 -28.48 13.73
CA VAL A 16 31.76 -29.73 13.94
C VAL A 16 31.73 -30.02 15.44
N PHE A 17 30.52 -30.07 16.01
CA PHE A 17 30.27 -30.51 17.38
C PHE A 17 30.05 -32.03 17.40
N ASP A 18 30.78 -32.75 18.26
CA ASP A 18 30.53 -34.17 18.54
C ASP A 18 29.75 -34.28 19.87
N PRO A 19 28.44 -34.53 19.81
CA PRO A 19 27.59 -34.59 21.00
C PRO A 19 27.88 -35.79 21.90
N ALA A 20 28.64 -36.79 21.45
CA ALA A 20 29.02 -37.94 22.29
C ALA A 20 30.30 -37.70 23.10
N ALA A 21 31.10 -36.70 22.74
CA ALA A 21 32.41 -36.46 23.33
C ALA A 21 32.51 -35.16 24.16
N ASP A 22 31.55 -34.24 24.04
CA ASP A 22 31.46 -33.00 24.84
C ASP A 22 32.76 -32.15 24.81
N VAL A 23 33.39 -32.07 23.63
CA VAL A 23 34.63 -31.32 23.38
C VAL A 23 34.56 -30.56 22.06
N LEU A 24 34.98 -29.29 22.07
CA LEU A 24 35.28 -28.53 20.87
C LEU A 24 36.74 -28.78 20.43
N VAL A 25 36.95 -29.49 19.32
CA VAL A 25 38.28 -29.88 18.85
C VAL A 25 38.73 -29.01 17.67
N PHE A 26 39.82 -28.27 17.85
CA PHE A 26 40.58 -27.70 16.74
C PHE A 26 41.62 -28.73 16.29
N GLY A 27 41.62 -29.07 15.00
CA GLY A 27 42.42 -30.17 14.43
C GLY A 27 43.91 -30.10 14.81
N GLY A 28 44.44 -31.23 15.27
CA GLY A 28 45.85 -31.38 15.63
C GLY A 28 46.73 -31.79 14.45
N TYR A 29 47.94 -31.23 14.44
CA TYR A 29 49.06 -31.40 13.48
C TYR A 29 48.98 -30.57 12.20
N HIS A 30 49.40 -29.30 12.30
CA HIS A 30 50.74 -28.86 11.90
C HIS A 30 51.12 -27.62 12.73
N SER A 31 52.42 -27.38 12.88
CA SER A 31 53.02 -26.45 13.85
C SER A 31 52.58 -24.98 13.67
N GLY A 32 51.71 -24.49 14.56
CA GLY A 32 51.48 -23.07 14.81
C GLY A 32 50.06 -22.81 15.35
N PRO A 33 49.88 -21.99 16.40
CA PRO A 33 48.57 -21.47 16.74
C PRO A 33 48.34 -20.21 15.90
N ASP A 34 47.41 -20.23 14.95
CA ASP A 34 46.85 -18.98 14.41
C ASP A 34 45.34 -19.14 14.26
N VAL A 35 44.64 -18.93 15.37
CA VAL A 35 43.40 -18.17 15.33
C VAL A 35 43.81 -16.74 15.70
N SER A 36 43.88 -15.85 14.72
CA SER A 36 44.08 -14.42 14.96
C SER A 36 42.73 -13.74 14.91
N ALA A 37 42.25 -13.30 16.07
CA ALA A 37 41.18 -12.30 16.17
C ALA A 37 41.79 -11.09 16.90
N SER A 38 41.73 -9.91 16.30
CA SER A 38 42.33 -8.69 16.86
C SER A 38 41.64 -8.21 18.14
N SER A 39 40.49 -8.77 18.51
CA SER A 39 39.85 -8.59 19.82
C SER A 39 38.77 -9.65 19.99
N VAL A 40 38.94 -10.59 20.93
CA VAL A 40 37.81 -11.40 21.44
C VAL A 40 37.40 -10.79 22.77
N SER A 41 36.24 -10.15 22.82
CA SER A 41 35.66 -9.61 24.05
C SER A 41 34.57 -10.56 24.55
N LEU A 42 34.80 -11.19 25.69
CA LEU A 42 33.77 -11.94 26.42
C LEU A 42 33.35 -11.09 27.61
N TRP A 43 32.07 -10.71 27.69
CA TRP A 43 31.52 -10.01 28.85
C TRP A 43 31.03 -11.02 29.86
N TYR A 44 31.65 -11.05 31.04
CA TYR A 44 31.16 -11.79 32.19
C TYR A 44 31.16 -10.86 33.40
N THR A 45 30.00 -10.66 34.03
CA THR A 45 29.90 -9.98 35.32
C THR A 45 29.48 -11.00 36.37
N ALA A 46 30.44 -11.48 37.16
CA ALA A 46 30.16 -12.00 38.50
C ALA A 46 31.12 -11.35 39.49
N GLU A 47 30.61 -11.00 40.67
CA GLU A 47 31.32 -10.27 41.71
C GLU A 47 32.60 -10.99 42.20
N PHE A 48 33.65 -10.19 42.45
CA PHE A 48 34.91 -10.51 43.12
C PHE A 48 35.90 -11.45 42.39
N SER A 49 36.60 -10.96 41.37
CA SER A 49 38.04 -10.65 41.40
C SER A 49 38.55 -10.25 40.01
N ASP A 50 39.39 -9.21 39.96
CA ASP A 50 39.87 -8.56 38.74
C ASP A 50 40.65 -9.52 37.81
N VAL A 51 40.30 -9.54 36.52
CA VAL A 51 41.20 -10.05 35.47
C VAL A 51 41.53 -8.91 34.51
N THR A 52 42.72 -8.34 34.71
CA THR A 52 43.32 -7.38 33.78
C THR A 52 44.14 -8.12 32.74
N PHE A 53 43.85 -7.94 31.45
CA PHE A 53 44.70 -8.44 30.38
C PHE A 53 45.75 -7.39 30.02
N MET A 54 47.03 -7.76 30.10
CA MET A 54 48.13 -6.98 29.53
C MET A 54 48.38 -7.39 28.07
N ASP A 55 48.80 -6.40 27.30
CA ASP A 55 49.15 -6.50 25.88
C ASP A 55 50.15 -7.64 25.60
N GLY A 56 49.83 -8.50 24.62
CA GLY A 56 50.79 -9.44 24.02
C GLY A 56 50.72 -10.94 24.36
N VAL A 57 49.63 -11.50 24.91
CA VAL A 57 49.52 -12.97 25.11
C VAL A 57 48.61 -13.63 24.05
N LYS A 58 49.20 -14.50 23.22
CA LYS A 58 48.48 -15.41 22.30
C LYS A 58 48.18 -16.74 23.01
N ALA A 59 46.89 -17.01 23.23
CA ALA A 59 46.27 -18.23 23.78
C ALA A 59 46.05 -18.31 25.31
N ALA A 60 44.81 -18.67 25.68
CA ALA A 60 44.41 -19.07 27.03
C ALA A 60 44.20 -20.59 27.08
N ARG A 61 44.72 -21.26 28.13
CA ARG A 61 44.36 -22.64 28.48
C ARG A 61 43.34 -22.59 29.61
N LEU A 62 42.14 -23.11 29.37
CA LEU A 62 41.17 -23.37 30.44
C LEU A 62 41.64 -24.58 31.26
N ALA A 63 41.75 -24.41 32.57
CA ALA A 63 42.14 -25.47 33.49
C ALA A 63 40.89 -26.20 34.00
N SER A 64 40.81 -27.50 33.70
CA SER A 64 39.76 -28.47 34.08
C SER A 64 38.51 -28.48 33.18
N PRO A 65 37.88 -29.66 32.97
CA PRO A 65 36.68 -29.77 32.14
C PRO A 65 35.53 -29.02 32.81
N MET A 66 35.11 -27.90 32.21
CA MET A 66 33.80 -27.33 32.51
C MET A 66 32.76 -28.19 31.81
N ASN A 67 31.67 -28.49 32.52
CA ASN A 67 30.48 -29.08 31.93
C ASN A 67 29.84 -27.97 31.07
N LEU A 68 29.76 -28.15 29.75
CA LEU A 68 29.42 -27.07 28.81
C LEU A 68 27.94 -26.65 28.85
N MET A 69 27.12 -27.22 29.74
CA MET A 69 25.75 -26.79 30.05
C MET A 69 25.63 -25.38 30.68
N GLN A 70 26.68 -24.56 30.67
CA GLN A 70 26.70 -23.23 31.30
C GLN A 70 27.18 -22.09 30.39
N LEU A 71 27.21 -22.27 29.07
CA LEU A 71 27.23 -21.12 28.14
C LEU A 71 25.78 -20.70 27.89
N THR A 72 25.25 -19.88 28.80
CA THR A 72 23.85 -19.46 28.82
C THR A 72 23.59 -18.14 28.08
N THR A 73 24.49 -17.62 27.22
CA THR A 73 24.18 -16.51 26.28
C THR A 73 25.44 -16.09 25.50
N GLY A 74 25.32 -15.84 24.19
CA GLY A 74 26.40 -15.21 23.42
C GLY A 74 26.13 -14.97 21.94
N ASN A 75 26.55 -13.81 21.45
CA ASN A 75 26.59 -13.45 20.04
C ASN A 75 28.03 -13.57 19.54
N ILE A 76 28.27 -14.41 18.53
CA ILE A 76 29.58 -14.49 17.85
C ILE A 76 29.46 -13.75 16.52
N ARG A 77 30.18 -12.64 16.39
CA ARG A 77 30.23 -11.85 15.15
C ARG A 77 31.48 -12.18 14.36
N PHE A 78 31.31 -12.55 13.09
CA PHE A 78 32.41 -12.88 12.18
C PHE A 78 32.95 -11.63 11.46
N GLU A 79 34.15 -11.73 10.87
CA GLU A 79 34.81 -10.60 10.17
C GLU A 79 34.05 -10.15 8.90
N ASP A 80 33.23 -11.02 8.31
CA ASP A 80 32.35 -10.69 7.18
C ASP A 80 31.06 -9.98 7.60
N GLY A 81 30.88 -9.77 8.90
CA GLY A 81 29.73 -9.08 9.50
C GLY A 81 28.61 -10.00 9.97
N SER A 82 28.63 -11.29 9.60
CA SER A 82 27.59 -12.26 9.98
C SER A 82 27.57 -12.54 11.49
N LEU A 83 26.39 -12.87 12.01
CA LEU A 83 26.17 -13.11 13.43
C LEU A 83 25.64 -14.54 13.67
N LEU A 84 26.33 -15.29 14.52
CA LEU A 84 25.82 -16.53 15.10
C LEU A 84 25.28 -16.21 16.50
N VAL A 85 23.98 -16.46 16.70
CA VAL A 85 23.31 -16.30 18.00
C VAL A 85 22.90 -17.67 18.51
N VAL A 86 23.36 -18.02 19.72
CA VAL A 86 23.01 -19.28 20.40
C VAL A 86 22.14 -18.94 21.62
N GLY A 87 20.87 -19.33 21.58
CA GLY A 87 19.89 -19.07 22.64
C GLY A 87 20.07 -19.97 23.87
N ASP A 88 19.72 -19.46 25.05
CA ASP A 88 19.46 -20.27 26.24
C ASP A 88 17.94 -20.51 26.42
N ASN A 89 17.56 -21.25 27.45
CA ASN A 89 16.19 -21.72 27.76
C ASN A 89 15.12 -20.61 28.03
N SER A 90 15.19 -19.45 27.36
CA SER A 90 14.17 -18.41 27.42
C SER A 90 14.01 -17.57 26.12
N THR A 91 13.37 -18.16 25.11
CA THR A 91 12.23 -17.60 24.35
C THR A 91 12.36 -16.46 23.31
N ASP A 92 13.50 -15.82 23.01
CA ASP A 92 13.55 -14.89 21.86
C ASP A 92 14.96 -14.64 21.31
N THR A 93 15.22 -15.07 20.06
CA THR A 93 16.48 -14.85 19.34
C THR A 93 16.21 -14.03 18.07
N SER A 94 16.73 -12.80 18.01
CA SER A 94 16.59 -11.89 16.86
C SER A 94 17.95 -11.46 16.30
N SER A 95 18.06 -11.35 14.97
CA SER A 95 19.29 -10.98 14.23
C SER A 95 19.26 -9.57 13.63
N ASP A 96 20.08 -9.30 12.60
CA ASP A 96 20.15 -8.05 11.83
C ASP A 96 19.80 -8.27 10.35
N ASN A 97 19.93 -7.25 9.48
CA ASN A 97 19.54 -7.34 8.06
C ASN A 97 20.62 -7.96 7.15
N LEU A 98 21.43 -8.90 7.67
CA LEU A 98 22.44 -9.65 6.92
C LEU A 98 22.10 -11.15 6.89
N ALA A 99 22.83 -11.94 6.13
CA ALA A 99 22.67 -13.40 6.19
C ALA A 99 23.21 -13.96 7.51
N ASN A 100 22.35 -14.59 8.29
CA ASN A 100 22.59 -15.03 9.65
C ASN A 100 22.28 -16.52 9.85
N THR A 101 22.76 -17.07 10.97
CA THR A 101 22.40 -18.41 11.43
C THR A 101 21.92 -18.35 12.86
N LEU A 102 20.65 -18.73 13.07
CA LEU A 102 19.98 -18.75 14.36
C LEU A 102 19.72 -20.21 14.75
N THR A 103 19.98 -20.54 16.01
CA THR A 103 19.75 -21.90 16.53
C THR A 103 19.11 -21.85 17.90
N GLY A 104 17.95 -22.50 18.03
CA GLY A 104 17.22 -22.72 19.25
C GLY A 104 17.85 -23.81 20.13
N GLY A 105 17.10 -24.22 21.15
CA GLY A 105 17.47 -25.15 22.19
C GLY A 105 16.58 -26.39 22.22
N SER A 106 16.24 -26.85 23.43
CA SER A 106 15.38 -28.03 23.64
C SER A 106 14.00 -27.67 24.20
N ALA A 107 13.68 -26.38 24.22
CA ALA A 107 12.45 -25.81 24.72
C ALA A 107 11.74 -25.07 23.57
N ALA A 108 10.50 -24.61 23.79
CA ALA A 108 9.81 -23.81 22.78
C ALA A 108 10.49 -22.44 22.58
N ASP A 109 11.01 -22.21 21.39
CA ASP A 109 11.82 -21.05 21.03
C ASP A 109 11.15 -20.14 19.98
N GLN A 110 11.54 -18.86 19.96
CA GLN A 110 11.19 -17.92 18.89
C GLN A 110 12.47 -17.45 18.19
N LEU A 111 12.56 -17.67 16.87
CA LEU A 111 13.71 -17.31 16.05
C LEU A 111 13.28 -16.31 14.95
N ARG A 112 14.01 -15.20 14.80
CA ARG A 112 13.69 -14.12 13.83
C ARG A 112 14.92 -13.67 13.04
N GLY A 113 14.94 -13.95 11.72
CA GLY A 113 16.04 -13.63 10.79
C GLY A 113 16.10 -12.16 10.32
N LEU A 114 14.94 -11.50 10.27
CA LEU A 114 14.76 -10.12 9.80
C LEU A 114 15.00 -9.94 8.29
N GLY A 115 16.24 -9.83 7.83
CA GLY A 115 16.51 -9.66 6.41
C GLY A 115 17.89 -10.18 6.04
N GLY A 116 18.07 -10.64 4.80
CA GLY A 116 19.23 -11.46 4.44
C GLY A 116 18.78 -12.87 4.05
N ASN A 117 19.70 -13.75 3.68
CA ASN A 117 19.36 -15.15 3.42
C ASN A 117 19.76 -15.95 4.65
N ASP A 118 18.80 -16.18 5.53
CA ASP A 118 19.02 -16.69 6.88
C ASP A 118 18.84 -18.20 6.97
N GLN A 119 19.50 -18.80 7.97
CA GLN A 119 19.29 -20.19 8.36
C GLN A 119 18.80 -20.26 9.81
N LEU A 120 17.56 -20.71 10.01
CA LEU A 120 16.92 -20.83 11.33
C LEU A 120 16.71 -22.31 11.67
N ASN A 121 17.26 -22.77 12.80
CA ASN A 121 17.11 -24.14 13.28
C ASN A 121 16.48 -24.15 14.69
N GLY A 122 15.25 -24.64 14.85
CA GLY A 122 14.52 -24.71 16.13
C GLY A 122 15.07 -25.76 17.10
N LEU A 123 15.53 -26.89 16.54
CA LEU A 123 16.05 -28.08 17.23
C LEU A 123 14.97 -28.89 17.97
N GLY A 124 14.51 -28.50 19.14
CA GLY A 124 13.50 -29.29 19.84
C GLY A 124 12.66 -28.44 20.77
N GLY A 125 11.38 -28.77 20.88
CA GLY A 125 10.39 -27.81 21.42
C GLY A 125 9.33 -27.55 20.36
N ASN A 126 8.29 -26.79 20.71
CA ASN A 126 7.34 -26.32 19.70
C ASN A 126 7.71 -24.88 19.36
N ASP A 127 8.40 -24.69 18.25
CA ASP A 127 9.13 -23.47 17.95
C ASP A 127 8.37 -22.57 16.97
N LEU A 128 8.69 -21.28 17.00
CA LEU A 128 8.20 -20.27 16.06
C LEU A 128 9.38 -19.67 15.31
N LEU A 129 9.52 -20.02 14.02
CA LEU A 129 10.58 -19.54 13.15
C LEU A 129 10.04 -18.51 12.16
N ASN A 130 10.69 -17.35 12.05
CA ASN A 130 10.36 -16.30 11.10
C ASN A 130 11.61 -15.84 10.33
N GLY A 131 11.69 -16.17 9.04
CA GLY A 131 12.82 -15.84 8.16
C GLY A 131 12.96 -14.32 7.97
N GLY A 132 11.95 -13.69 7.38
CA GLY A 132 11.95 -12.25 7.12
C GLY A 132 12.11 -11.97 5.62
N ASP A 133 12.93 -10.99 5.26
CA ASP A 133 13.19 -10.62 3.87
C ASP A 133 14.42 -11.35 3.31
N GLY A 134 14.26 -12.23 2.33
CA GLY A 134 15.34 -12.90 1.62
C GLY A 134 14.97 -14.33 1.26
N ASN A 135 15.95 -15.14 0.83
CA ASN A 135 15.72 -16.56 0.54
C ASN A 135 16.21 -17.37 1.74
N ASP A 136 15.30 -17.65 2.66
CA ASP A 136 15.61 -18.22 3.96
C ASP A 136 15.48 -19.75 3.97
N THR A 137 16.13 -20.37 4.94
CA THR A 137 16.04 -21.79 5.22
C THR A 137 15.59 -22.01 6.67
N LEU A 138 14.40 -22.59 6.84
CA LEU A 138 13.78 -22.80 8.15
C LEU A 138 13.64 -24.29 8.43
N ASP A 139 14.17 -24.74 9.57
CA ASP A 139 14.08 -26.11 10.06
C ASP A 139 13.60 -26.09 11.51
N GLY A 140 12.35 -26.52 11.74
CA GLY A 140 11.74 -26.57 13.08
C GLY A 140 12.40 -27.60 13.99
N GLY A 141 12.80 -28.75 13.44
CA GLY A 141 13.29 -29.87 14.22
C GLY A 141 12.19 -30.60 14.99
N GLN A 142 12.49 -31.07 16.21
CA GLN A 142 11.58 -31.91 16.99
C GLN A 142 10.48 -31.12 17.69
N GLY A 143 9.27 -31.10 17.14
CA GLY A 143 8.08 -30.68 17.86
C GLY A 143 6.94 -30.37 16.93
N ALA A 144 5.95 -29.62 17.38
CA ALA A 144 4.93 -29.06 16.50
C ALA A 144 5.27 -27.60 16.26
N ASP A 145 5.97 -27.34 15.15
CA ASP A 145 6.62 -26.05 14.89
C ASP A 145 5.79 -25.18 13.96
N THR A 146 5.94 -23.86 14.08
CA THR A 146 5.34 -22.87 13.16
C THR A 146 6.44 -22.14 12.43
N MET A 147 6.50 -22.28 11.11
CA MET A 147 7.54 -21.69 10.26
C MET A 147 6.96 -20.69 9.26
N LYS A 148 7.50 -19.48 9.23
CA LYS A 148 7.12 -18.38 8.33
C LYS A 148 8.34 -17.88 7.57
N GLY A 149 8.33 -17.96 6.23
CA GLY A 149 9.47 -17.53 5.40
C GLY A 149 9.56 -16.04 5.30
N GLY A 150 8.48 -15.40 4.85
CA GLY A 150 8.43 -13.96 4.72
C GLY A 150 8.50 -13.55 3.25
N GLN A 151 9.38 -12.62 2.88
CA GLN A 151 9.53 -12.18 1.49
C GLN A 151 10.71 -12.87 0.82
N GLY A 152 10.45 -13.76 -0.14
CA GLY A 152 11.48 -14.30 -1.02
C GLY A 152 11.18 -15.73 -1.42
N ASN A 153 12.20 -16.49 -1.81
CA ASN A 153 12.06 -17.91 -2.10
C ASN A 153 12.61 -18.73 -0.94
N ASP A 154 11.74 -19.09 -0.02
CA ASP A 154 12.11 -19.76 1.22
C ASP A 154 12.04 -21.29 1.11
N THR A 155 12.83 -21.96 1.95
CA THR A 155 12.91 -23.43 2.02
C THR A 155 12.57 -23.90 3.43
N TYR A 156 11.58 -24.78 3.55
CA TYR A 156 11.11 -25.33 4.82
C TYR A 156 11.47 -26.81 4.95
N PHE A 157 11.96 -27.19 6.13
CA PHE A 157 12.11 -28.58 6.53
C PHE A 157 10.98 -28.92 7.50
N VAL A 158 10.01 -29.69 6.99
CA VAL A 158 8.86 -30.20 7.75
C VAL A 158 9.13 -31.66 8.05
N ASP A 159 9.41 -31.99 9.31
CA ASP A 159 9.76 -33.34 9.73
C ASP A 159 8.75 -33.95 10.73
N ASN A 160 7.87 -33.13 11.30
CA ASN A 160 6.81 -33.52 12.20
C ASN A 160 5.42 -33.28 11.60
N LEU A 161 4.46 -34.16 11.91
CA LEU A 161 3.07 -34.01 11.48
C LEU A 161 2.34 -32.84 12.13
N GLY A 162 2.88 -32.29 13.22
CA GLY A 162 2.38 -31.11 13.91
C GLY A 162 2.88 -29.79 13.31
N ASP A 163 3.80 -29.82 12.35
CA ASP A 163 4.39 -28.62 11.78
C ASP A 163 3.41 -27.86 10.90
N VAL A 164 3.46 -26.54 11.01
CA VAL A 164 2.67 -25.59 10.25
C VAL A 164 3.62 -24.66 9.50
N VAL A 165 3.58 -24.72 8.18
CA VAL A 165 4.19 -23.70 7.32
C VAL A 165 3.16 -22.59 7.11
N ASP A 166 3.35 -21.47 7.80
CA ASP A 166 2.56 -20.24 7.69
C ASP A 166 3.26 -19.25 6.73
N ASP A 167 3.48 -19.72 5.50
CA ASP A 167 4.12 -18.96 4.41
C ASP A 167 3.11 -18.17 3.57
N ALA A 168 2.15 -17.56 4.25
CA ALA A 168 1.32 -16.57 3.58
C ALA A 168 2.24 -15.37 3.26
N PRO A 169 2.39 -14.97 1.98
CA PRO A 169 3.26 -13.84 1.60
C PRO A 169 2.87 -12.66 2.47
N SER A 170 3.82 -12.12 3.24
CA SER A 170 3.63 -11.07 4.25
C SER A 170 2.22 -10.46 4.20
N VAL A 171 1.28 -11.05 4.95
CA VAL A 171 -0.15 -10.68 4.90
C VAL A 171 -0.40 -9.28 5.48
N GLY A 172 0.67 -8.67 6.00
CA GLY A 172 0.69 -7.30 6.49
C GLY A 172 0.88 -6.27 5.38
N PRO A 173 0.41 -5.03 5.58
CA PRO A 173 0.63 -3.95 4.65
C PRO A 173 2.12 -3.56 4.51
N LEU A 174 2.58 -3.34 3.28
CA LEU A 174 3.87 -2.73 2.95
C LEU A 174 3.79 -1.19 3.11
N LEU A 175 4.70 -0.60 3.87
CA LEU A 175 4.85 0.87 3.95
C LEU A 175 5.50 1.42 2.68
N VAL A 176 4.74 2.22 1.93
CA VAL A 176 5.11 2.76 0.61
C VAL A 176 5.81 4.12 0.71
N SER A 177 5.39 4.97 1.65
CA SER A 177 5.90 6.34 1.87
C SER A 177 7.28 6.32 2.54
N THR A 178 8.26 5.76 1.84
CA THR A 178 9.64 5.62 2.30
C THR A 178 10.63 6.11 1.24
N THR A 179 11.80 6.55 1.69
CA THR A 179 12.96 6.80 0.83
C THR A 179 13.40 5.54 0.10
N ALA A 180 14.33 5.67 -0.84
CA ALA A 180 14.92 4.50 -1.52
C ALA A 180 15.61 3.50 -0.57
N LEU A 181 15.96 3.94 0.65
CA LEU A 181 16.60 3.11 1.68
C LEU A 181 15.61 2.62 2.75
N GLY A 182 14.31 2.79 2.54
CA GLY A 182 13.28 2.34 3.49
C GLY A 182 13.04 3.28 4.68
N VAL A 183 13.69 4.45 4.72
CA VAL A 183 13.44 5.44 5.78
C VAL A 183 12.05 6.08 5.58
N GLN A 184 11.24 6.11 6.63
CA GLN A 184 9.88 6.66 6.59
C GLN A 184 9.83 8.15 6.24
N ALA A 185 8.76 8.56 5.56
CA ALA A 185 8.41 9.96 5.34
C ALA A 185 8.36 10.73 6.68
N ASN A 186 8.87 11.96 6.71
CA ASN A 186 8.85 12.81 7.91
C ASN A 186 7.63 13.75 8.00
N HIS A 187 6.65 13.57 7.11
CA HIS A 187 5.42 14.34 7.05
C HIS A 187 4.32 13.51 6.36
N HIS A 188 3.06 13.94 6.47
CA HIS A 188 1.91 13.26 5.88
C HIS A 188 2.08 12.99 4.37
N SER A 189 1.71 11.77 3.97
CA SER A 189 1.57 11.29 2.61
C SER A 189 0.12 10.83 2.38
N ARG A 190 -0.47 11.19 1.23
CA ARG A 190 -1.90 11.00 0.93
C ARG A 190 -2.15 10.67 -0.55
N ASN A 191 -3.42 10.42 -0.88
CA ASN A 191 -3.98 10.27 -2.22
C ASN A 191 -3.25 9.28 -3.14
N ALA A 192 -2.86 8.14 -2.59
CA ALA A 192 -2.10 7.15 -3.35
C ALA A 192 -2.92 6.45 -4.44
N GLN A 193 -2.31 6.23 -5.61
CA GLN A 193 -2.84 5.41 -6.71
C GLN A 193 -1.81 4.38 -7.14
N LEU A 194 -2.29 3.21 -7.59
CA LEU A 194 -1.46 2.15 -8.17
C LEU A 194 -1.38 2.29 -9.70
N SER A 195 -0.23 1.92 -10.28
CA SER A 195 -0.14 1.61 -11.71
C SER A 195 -0.98 0.39 -12.05
N ALA A 196 -1.26 0.18 -13.35
CA ALA A 196 -2.13 -0.89 -13.80
C ALA A 196 -1.65 -2.30 -13.38
N ASP A 197 -0.33 -2.51 -13.35
CA ASP A 197 0.35 -3.74 -12.92
C ASP A 197 0.53 -3.84 -11.38
N GLY A 198 0.13 -2.81 -10.64
CA GLY A 198 0.27 -2.72 -9.19
C GLY A 198 1.70 -2.57 -8.67
N ARG A 199 2.69 -2.34 -9.55
CA ARG A 199 4.10 -2.21 -9.17
C ARG A 199 4.46 -0.83 -8.66
N HIS A 200 3.95 0.22 -9.30
CA HIS A 200 4.27 1.59 -8.94
C HIS A 200 3.13 2.21 -8.17
N VAL A 201 3.46 3.02 -7.16
CA VAL A 201 2.50 3.83 -6.41
C VAL A 201 2.85 5.30 -6.62
N VAL A 202 1.89 6.09 -7.08
CA VAL A 202 1.98 7.55 -7.09
C VAL A 202 1.20 8.10 -5.91
N PHE A 203 1.74 9.07 -5.20
CA PHE A 203 1.11 9.67 -4.02
C PHE A 203 1.59 11.12 -3.84
N GLU A 204 0.86 11.91 -3.07
CA GLU A 204 1.29 13.25 -2.67
C GLU A 204 1.89 13.20 -1.26
N SER A 205 2.91 14.01 -0.99
CA SER A 205 3.53 14.07 0.33
C SER A 205 4.10 15.45 0.61
N GLY A 206 4.01 15.89 1.87
CA GLY A 206 4.72 17.07 2.37
C GLY A 206 6.11 16.75 2.93
N ALA A 207 6.59 15.50 2.77
CA ALA A 207 7.81 15.04 3.39
C ALA A 207 9.05 15.51 2.64
N SER A 208 9.97 16.16 3.36
CA SER A 208 11.20 16.71 2.80
C SER A 208 12.34 15.69 2.65
N ASN A 209 12.14 14.45 3.13
CA ASN A 209 13.18 13.43 3.17
C ASN A 209 12.99 12.31 2.13
N LEU A 210 11.88 12.26 1.40
CA LEU A 210 11.59 11.18 0.45
C LEU A 210 12.59 11.10 -0.71
N VAL A 211 13.06 12.25 -1.18
CA VAL A 211 14.12 12.35 -2.20
C VAL A 211 15.10 13.47 -1.82
N ALA A 212 16.34 13.38 -2.29
CA ALA A 212 17.31 14.46 -2.10
C ALA A 212 16.88 15.74 -2.85
N GLY A 213 17.11 16.89 -2.23
CA GLY A 213 16.84 18.19 -2.85
C GLY A 213 15.38 18.65 -2.78
N ASP A 214 14.57 18.06 -1.90
CA ASP A 214 13.31 18.66 -1.47
C ASP A 214 13.56 19.90 -0.61
N THR A 215 13.29 21.09 -1.15
CA THR A 215 13.58 22.34 -0.43
C THR A 215 12.42 23.33 -0.42
N ASN A 216 11.30 23.00 -1.05
CA ASN A 216 10.17 23.91 -1.23
C ASN A 216 9.17 23.89 -0.06
N SER A 217 9.31 22.95 0.89
CA SER A 217 8.38 22.72 2.01
C SER A 217 6.90 22.64 1.56
N SER A 218 6.67 22.15 0.35
CA SER A 218 5.36 22.07 -0.30
C SER A 218 4.94 20.62 -0.47
N TRP A 219 3.66 20.41 -0.76
CA TRP A 219 3.18 19.09 -1.15
C TRP A 219 3.64 18.76 -2.57
N ASP A 220 4.32 17.64 -2.71
CA ASP A 220 4.87 17.18 -3.98
C ASP A 220 4.32 15.82 -4.37
N ILE A 221 4.38 15.51 -5.66
CA ILE A 221 3.97 14.20 -6.18
C ILE A 221 5.19 13.29 -6.22
N PHE A 222 5.09 12.13 -5.57
CA PHE A 222 6.12 11.11 -5.51
C PHE A 222 5.65 9.82 -6.15
N ILE A 223 6.61 9.06 -6.67
CA ILE A 223 6.36 7.79 -7.35
C ILE A 223 7.35 6.76 -6.82
N LYS A 224 6.81 5.74 -6.16
CA LYS A 224 7.54 4.62 -5.56
C LYS A 224 7.40 3.39 -6.45
N ASP A 225 8.52 2.78 -6.81
CA ASP A 225 8.56 1.42 -7.33
C ASP A 225 8.62 0.46 -6.15
N THR A 226 7.54 -0.28 -5.92
CA THR A 226 7.42 -1.19 -4.75
C THR A 226 8.25 -2.46 -4.91
N GLN A 227 8.76 -2.75 -6.11
CA GLN A 227 9.63 -3.90 -6.34
C GLN A 227 11.10 -3.58 -6.08
N THR A 228 11.55 -2.37 -6.41
CA THR A 228 12.97 -1.98 -6.28
C THR A 228 13.23 -1.02 -5.12
N GLY A 229 12.19 -0.49 -4.49
CA GLY A 229 12.28 0.57 -3.49
C GLY A 229 12.57 1.96 -4.06
N ALA A 230 12.88 2.08 -5.35
CA ALA A 230 13.22 3.36 -5.97
C ALA A 230 12.07 4.37 -5.85
N ILE A 231 12.40 5.63 -5.54
CA ILE A 231 11.45 6.72 -5.41
C ILE A 231 11.93 7.96 -6.15
N ARG A 232 10.99 8.70 -6.76
CA ARG A 232 11.28 9.97 -7.47
C ARG A 232 10.12 10.95 -7.40
N ARG A 233 10.44 12.25 -7.48
CA ARG A 233 9.45 13.33 -7.59
C ARG A 233 8.96 13.53 -9.04
N ALA A 234 7.66 13.56 -9.22
CA ALA A 234 7.00 13.80 -10.51
C ALA A 234 6.63 15.27 -10.74
N SER A 235 6.38 16.04 -9.67
CA SER A 235 6.11 17.50 -9.67
C SER A 235 7.38 18.32 -9.96
N THR A 236 8.02 18.02 -11.08
CA THR A 236 9.21 18.72 -11.58
C THR A 236 8.97 19.24 -12.98
N ASN A 237 9.66 20.32 -13.36
CA ASN A 237 9.67 20.77 -14.74
C ASN A 237 10.44 19.78 -15.65
N SER A 238 10.49 20.07 -16.96
CA SER A 238 11.12 19.18 -17.94
C SER A 238 12.63 19.00 -17.76
N SER A 239 13.29 19.83 -16.94
CA SER A 239 14.71 19.71 -16.59
C SER A 239 14.94 19.07 -15.22
N GLY A 240 13.89 18.60 -14.54
CA GLY A 240 13.97 17.97 -13.23
C GLY A 240 14.00 18.93 -12.04
N VAL A 241 13.82 20.25 -12.26
CA VAL A 241 13.73 21.22 -11.15
C VAL A 241 12.36 21.11 -10.49
N GLU A 242 12.34 21.12 -9.16
CA GLU A 242 11.12 21.02 -8.35
C GLU A 242 10.13 22.16 -8.59
N GLY A 243 8.84 21.85 -8.48
CA GLY A 243 7.77 22.83 -8.44
C GLY A 243 7.94 23.77 -7.25
N ASN A 244 7.66 25.06 -7.43
CA ASN A 244 7.72 26.08 -6.37
C ASN A 244 6.40 26.28 -5.63
N GLY A 245 5.47 25.34 -5.77
CA GLY A 245 4.15 25.37 -5.14
C GLY A 245 3.60 23.95 -5.05
N PRO A 246 2.52 23.76 -4.26
CA PRO A 246 1.97 22.44 -4.01
C PRO A 246 1.38 21.79 -5.26
N SER A 247 1.43 20.46 -5.28
CA SER A 247 0.90 19.59 -6.33
C SER A 247 0.08 18.44 -5.72
N TYR A 248 -1.07 18.13 -6.31
CA TYR A 248 -2.06 17.20 -5.76
C TYR A 248 -2.68 16.26 -6.81
N ASN A 249 -3.46 15.29 -6.33
CA ASN A 249 -4.39 14.44 -7.10
C ASN A 249 -3.75 13.70 -8.30
N ALA A 250 -2.56 13.16 -8.10
CA ALA A 250 -1.82 12.50 -9.17
C ALA A 250 -2.42 11.14 -9.57
N ARG A 251 -2.47 10.86 -10.88
CA ARG A 251 -2.94 9.58 -11.44
C ARG A 251 -2.06 9.10 -12.59
N PHE A 252 -1.84 7.79 -12.68
CA PHE A 252 -1.14 7.17 -13.80
C PHE A 252 -1.96 7.18 -15.10
N SER A 253 -1.26 7.26 -16.23
CA SER A 253 -1.82 6.79 -17.49
C SER A 253 -2.02 5.28 -17.48
N PRO A 254 -2.92 4.73 -18.32
CA PRO A 254 -3.20 3.29 -18.35
C PRO A 254 -1.98 2.41 -18.64
N ASP A 255 -1.01 2.93 -19.40
CA ASP A 255 0.26 2.28 -19.72
C ASP A 255 1.35 2.50 -18.64
N GLY A 256 1.07 3.29 -17.60
CA GLY A 256 2.02 3.66 -16.54
C GLY A 256 3.14 4.62 -16.97
N GLY A 257 3.20 5.01 -18.25
CA GLY A 257 4.29 5.81 -18.80
C GLY A 257 4.18 7.32 -18.53
N ARG A 258 3.03 7.79 -18.04
CA ARG A 258 2.76 9.19 -17.71
C ARG A 258 2.01 9.32 -16.39
N VAL A 259 2.12 10.49 -15.77
CA VAL A 259 1.32 10.87 -14.61
C VAL A 259 0.69 12.23 -14.87
N VAL A 260 -0.61 12.34 -14.58
CA VAL A 260 -1.35 13.60 -14.56
C VAL A 260 -1.51 14.04 -13.12
N PHE A 261 -1.41 15.33 -12.85
CA PHE A 261 -1.59 15.94 -11.52
C PHE A 261 -1.99 17.40 -11.67
N ASP A 262 -2.55 17.99 -10.62
CA ASP A 262 -2.79 19.43 -10.56
C ASP A 262 -1.74 20.12 -9.68
N SER A 263 -1.43 21.38 -9.99
CA SER A 263 -0.40 22.12 -9.27
C SER A 263 -0.59 23.63 -9.38
N THR A 264 -0.30 24.36 -8.31
CA THR A 264 -0.22 25.83 -8.32
C THR A 264 1.20 26.34 -8.62
N ALA A 265 2.15 25.44 -8.89
CA ALA A 265 3.55 25.80 -9.13
C ALA A 265 3.71 26.56 -10.45
N SER A 266 4.29 27.76 -10.38
CA SER A 266 4.44 28.65 -11.53
C SER A 266 5.65 28.33 -12.43
N ASN A 267 6.48 27.36 -12.03
CA ASN A 267 7.75 27.04 -12.69
C ASN A 267 7.78 25.65 -13.34
N LEU A 268 6.67 24.88 -13.34
CA LEU A 268 6.61 23.56 -13.99
C LEU A 268 6.68 23.65 -15.51
N VAL A 269 6.14 24.73 -16.08
CA VAL A 269 6.23 25.08 -17.49
C VAL A 269 6.47 26.58 -17.65
N GLN A 270 6.93 27.02 -18.82
CA GLN A 270 7.10 28.46 -19.08
C GLN A 270 5.76 29.18 -19.11
N ARG A 271 5.74 30.42 -18.60
CA ARG A 271 4.59 31.35 -18.66
C ARG A 271 3.35 30.82 -17.95
N ASP A 272 3.53 30.20 -16.79
CA ASP A 272 2.47 30.13 -15.81
C ASP A 272 2.23 31.48 -15.17
N THR A 273 1.06 32.08 -15.40
CA THR A 273 0.80 33.46 -14.94
C THR A 273 -0.60 33.66 -14.38
N ASN A 274 -1.40 32.61 -14.22
CA ASN A 274 -2.77 32.72 -13.72
C ASN A 274 -2.85 32.61 -12.18
N SER A 275 -1.75 32.21 -11.51
CA SER A 275 -1.70 31.98 -10.06
C SER A 275 -2.79 31.01 -9.55
N ALA A 276 -3.26 30.11 -10.42
CA ALA A 276 -4.29 29.13 -10.13
C ALA A 276 -3.72 27.70 -10.24
N SER A 277 -4.44 26.71 -9.72
CA SER A 277 -4.06 25.31 -9.97
C SER A 277 -4.30 24.97 -11.44
N ASP A 278 -3.33 24.34 -12.08
CA ASP A 278 -3.38 23.92 -13.46
C ASP A 278 -3.13 22.41 -13.56
N ILE A 279 -3.63 21.78 -14.62
CA ILE A 279 -3.40 20.35 -14.87
C ILE A 279 -2.10 20.17 -15.64
N PHE A 280 -1.23 19.30 -15.15
CA PHE A 280 0.03 18.93 -15.78
C PHE A 280 0.10 17.44 -16.06
N VAL A 281 0.80 17.08 -17.14
CA VAL A 281 1.19 15.70 -17.45
C VAL A 281 2.72 15.62 -17.46
N LYS A 282 3.25 14.68 -16.68
CA LYS A 282 4.66 14.28 -16.65
C LYS A 282 4.84 13.00 -17.44
N ASP A 283 5.71 13.04 -18.43
CA ASP A 283 6.22 11.85 -19.11
C ASP A 283 7.39 11.26 -18.33
N MET A 284 7.29 9.97 -18.06
CA MET A 284 8.12 9.28 -17.07
C MET A 284 9.41 8.73 -17.66
N THR A 285 9.46 8.65 -19.00
CA THR A 285 10.63 8.16 -19.74
C THR A 285 11.51 9.33 -20.19
N SER A 286 10.88 10.37 -20.75
CA SER A 286 11.58 11.57 -21.25
C SER A 286 11.77 12.65 -20.19
N GLY A 287 10.98 12.62 -19.12
CA GLY A 287 10.96 13.68 -18.11
C GLY A 287 10.19 14.93 -18.54
N ALA A 288 9.56 14.95 -19.72
CA ALA A 288 8.83 16.11 -20.22
C ALA A 288 7.60 16.44 -19.34
N THR A 289 7.39 17.72 -19.04
CA THR A 289 6.23 18.24 -18.30
C THR A 289 5.44 19.19 -19.20
N GLN A 290 4.14 18.95 -19.34
CA GLN A 290 3.25 19.74 -20.19
C GLN A 290 1.99 20.15 -19.42
N ARG A 291 1.54 21.40 -19.60
CA ARG A 291 0.22 21.85 -19.12
C ARG A 291 -0.90 21.38 -20.05
N VAL A 292 -1.92 20.78 -19.47
CA VAL A 292 -3.11 20.23 -20.14
C VAL A 292 -4.29 21.19 -20.09
N SER A 293 -4.48 21.94 -19.01
CA SER A 293 -5.52 22.97 -18.79
C SER A 293 -5.35 24.19 -19.71
N THR A 294 -5.44 23.93 -21.01
CA THR A 294 -5.27 24.91 -22.08
C THR A 294 -6.39 24.76 -23.10
N ASN A 295 -6.75 25.86 -23.77
CA ASN A 295 -7.64 25.81 -24.91
C ASN A 295 -7.00 25.09 -26.11
N ALA A 296 -7.74 24.93 -27.20
CA ALA A 296 -7.25 24.23 -28.40
C ALA A 296 -6.01 24.87 -29.06
N LYS A 297 -5.69 26.13 -28.75
CA LYS A 297 -4.50 26.84 -29.24
C LYS A 297 -3.33 26.82 -28.25
N GLY A 298 -3.48 26.14 -27.11
CA GLY A 298 -2.47 26.09 -26.05
C GLY A 298 -2.44 27.30 -25.13
N THR A 299 -3.45 28.19 -25.16
CA THR A 299 -3.57 29.26 -24.17
C THR A 299 -4.04 28.69 -22.84
N GLN A 300 -3.36 29.04 -21.74
CA GLN A 300 -3.73 28.59 -20.39
C GLN A 300 -5.17 28.96 -20.01
N GLY A 301 -5.77 28.12 -19.17
CA GLY A 301 -7.00 28.44 -18.44
C GLY A 301 -6.82 29.69 -17.60
N ASN A 302 -7.89 30.47 -17.47
CA ASN A 302 -7.89 31.72 -16.69
C ASN A 302 -8.45 31.57 -15.27
N ALA A 303 -8.65 30.34 -14.80
CA ALA A 303 -9.04 29.96 -13.45
C ALA A 303 -8.52 28.55 -13.14
N GLY A 304 -8.77 28.08 -11.91
CA GLY A 304 -8.27 26.78 -11.42
C GLY A 304 -8.83 25.58 -12.18
N SER A 305 -8.02 24.53 -12.25
CA SER A 305 -8.39 23.21 -12.81
C SER A 305 -7.87 22.11 -11.89
N HIS A 306 -8.68 21.07 -11.67
CA HIS A 306 -8.43 20.03 -10.66
C HIS A 306 -8.91 18.65 -11.15
N ASP A 307 -8.63 17.59 -10.37
CA ASP A 307 -9.23 16.26 -10.52
C ASP A 307 -9.07 15.61 -11.91
N ALA A 308 -7.84 15.64 -12.42
CA ALA A 308 -7.55 15.12 -13.74
C ALA A 308 -7.34 13.59 -13.78
N LEU A 309 -7.78 12.96 -14.87
CA LEU A 309 -7.50 11.56 -15.18
C LEU A 309 -7.33 11.32 -16.68
N PHE A 310 -6.55 10.31 -17.04
CA PHE A 310 -6.39 9.90 -18.44
C PHE A 310 -7.62 9.13 -18.95
N SER A 311 -7.91 9.28 -20.24
CA SER A 311 -8.72 8.30 -20.94
C SER A 311 -8.02 6.93 -20.93
N PRO A 312 -8.75 5.82 -21.02
CA PRO A 312 -8.15 4.48 -20.96
C PRO A 312 -7.25 4.09 -22.14
N ASP A 313 -7.33 4.80 -23.25
CA ASP A 313 -6.34 4.69 -24.35
C ASP A 313 -5.14 5.63 -24.16
N GLY A 314 -5.11 6.41 -23.06
CA GLY A 314 -4.09 7.38 -22.71
C GLY A 314 -4.05 8.62 -23.60
N ARG A 315 -4.99 8.80 -24.54
CA ARG A 315 -4.92 9.88 -25.55
C ARG A 315 -5.57 11.19 -25.11
N GLN A 316 -6.41 11.14 -24.08
CA GLN A 316 -7.13 12.30 -23.58
C GLN A 316 -6.96 12.43 -22.07
N VAL A 317 -7.24 13.62 -21.55
CA VAL A 317 -7.31 13.88 -20.10
C VAL A 317 -8.65 14.55 -19.82
N ALA A 318 -9.44 13.94 -18.94
CA ALA A 318 -10.61 14.55 -18.35
C ALA A 318 -10.19 15.32 -17.10
N PHE A 319 -10.77 16.49 -16.86
CA PHE A 319 -10.48 17.30 -15.66
C PHE A 319 -11.61 18.30 -15.38
N GLU A 320 -11.68 18.76 -14.14
CA GLU A 320 -12.60 19.82 -13.71
C GLU A 320 -11.94 21.18 -13.87
N SER A 321 -12.69 22.21 -14.25
CA SER A 321 -12.15 23.56 -14.34
C SER A 321 -13.22 24.65 -14.21
N ASP A 322 -12.86 25.72 -13.51
CA ASP A 322 -13.60 26.98 -13.44
C ASP A 322 -13.27 27.92 -14.61
N ALA A 323 -12.35 27.51 -15.49
CA ALA A 323 -11.87 28.35 -16.58
C ALA A 323 -12.88 28.43 -17.73
N HIS A 324 -13.30 29.65 -18.02
CA HIS A 324 -14.30 29.96 -19.06
C HIS A 324 -13.67 30.26 -20.43
N ASN A 325 -12.36 29.98 -20.60
CA ASN A 325 -11.64 30.22 -21.84
C ASN A 325 -11.05 28.94 -22.47
N LEU A 326 -11.39 27.75 -21.94
CA LEU A 326 -10.87 26.46 -22.41
C LEU A 326 -11.58 25.93 -23.67
N SER A 327 -12.87 26.23 -23.84
CA SER A 327 -13.66 25.80 -25.01
C SER A 327 -14.51 26.94 -25.56
N THR A 328 -14.81 26.91 -26.86
CA THR A 328 -15.72 27.87 -27.49
C THR A 328 -17.16 27.55 -27.08
N GLY A 329 -17.85 28.49 -26.44
CA GLY A 329 -19.24 28.31 -26.00
C GLY A 329 -19.41 28.15 -24.49
N ASN A 330 -18.32 27.95 -23.73
CA ASN A 330 -18.37 28.08 -22.28
C ASN A 330 -18.25 29.56 -21.88
N GLN A 331 -19.40 30.22 -21.67
CA GLN A 331 -19.46 31.63 -21.24
C GLN A 331 -19.85 31.77 -19.76
N PHE A 332 -19.96 30.66 -19.02
CA PHE A 332 -20.49 30.66 -17.66
C PHE A 332 -19.37 30.44 -16.63
N ARG A 333 -19.58 30.92 -15.40
CA ARG A 333 -18.57 30.94 -14.32
C ARG A 333 -18.76 29.76 -13.35
N TYR A 334 -18.88 28.54 -13.88
CA TYR A 334 -19.13 27.35 -13.07
C TYR A 334 -18.12 26.26 -13.39
N ASN A 335 -17.90 25.36 -12.42
CA ASN A 335 -17.00 24.23 -12.53
C ASN A 335 -17.55 23.21 -13.55
N ASP A 336 -16.83 23.00 -14.65
CA ASP A 336 -17.20 22.11 -15.74
C ASP A 336 -16.19 20.98 -15.90
N VAL A 337 -16.65 19.82 -16.39
CA VAL A 337 -15.76 18.72 -16.76
C VAL A 337 -15.35 18.87 -18.22
N PHE A 338 -14.07 18.96 -18.48
CA PHE A 338 -13.49 19.08 -19.82
C PHE A 338 -12.78 17.79 -20.21
N LEU A 339 -12.73 17.50 -21.51
CA LEU A 339 -11.94 16.43 -22.10
C LEU A 339 -10.95 17.02 -23.11
N LYS A 340 -9.66 16.99 -22.78
CA LYS A 340 -8.56 17.44 -23.64
C LYS A 340 -7.96 16.29 -24.42
N ASN A 341 -7.92 16.38 -25.73
CA ASN A 341 -7.13 15.47 -26.56
C ASN A 341 -5.66 15.90 -26.57
N LEU A 342 -4.76 15.02 -26.14
CA LEU A 342 -3.34 15.34 -25.96
C LEU A 342 -2.58 15.43 -27.29
N ALA A 343 -3.03 14.72 -28.33
CA ALA A 343 -2.38 14.73 -29.64
C ALA A 343 -2.76 15.95 -30.50
N THR A 344 -4.03 16.34 -30.46
CA THR A 344 -4.59 17.42 -31.32
C THR A 344 -4.77 18.74 -30.57
N GLY A 345 -4.78 18.72 -29.24
CA GLY A 345 -5.12 19.87 -28.41
C GLY A 345 -6.62 20.17 -28.31
N ALA A 346 -7.49 19.46 -29.03
CA ALA A 346 -8.94 19.70 -28.99
C ALA A 346 -9.51 19.58 -27.57
N VAL A 347 -10.50 20.41 -27.23
CA VAL A 347 -11.16 20.46 -25.91
C VAL A 347 -12.67 20.39 -26.09
N GLU A 348 -13.33 19.49 -25.36
CA GLU A 348 -14.78 19.34 -25.30
C GLU A 348 -15.29 19.49 -23.86
N VAL A 349 -16.51 20.00 -23.68
CA VAL A 349 -17.19 20.04 -22.37
C VAL A 349 -18.06 18.79 -22.22
N VAL A 350 -17.83 18.02 -21.16
CA VAL A 350 -18.48 16.74 -20.86
C VAL A 350 -19.71 16.93 -19.98
N SER A 351 -19.70 17.91 -19.09
CA SER A 351 -20.73 18.18 -18.08
C SER A 351 -22.06 18.72 -18.61
N ILE A 352 -22.19 18.98 -19.91
CA ILE A 352 -23.40 19.57 -20.52
C ILE A 352 -24.18 18.56 -21.37
N ASN A 353 -25.51 18.67 -21.35
CA ASN A 353 -26.39 17.96 -22.29
C ASN A 353 -26.34 18.66 -23.66
N ARG A 354 -26.26 17.87 -24.74
CA ARG A 354 -26.15 18.33 -26.14
C ARG A 354 -27.32 19.23 -26.60
N ALA A 355 -28.44 19.24 -25.87
CA ALA A 355 -29.69 19.90 -26.28
C ALA A 355 -30.03 21.22 -25.56
N ALA A 356 -29.28 21.69 -24.56
CA ALA A 356 -29.82 22.73 -23.67
C ALA A 356 -29.55 24.17 -24.14
N THR A 357 -30.60 24.81 -24.66
CA THR A 357 -30.92 26.22 -24.39
C THR A 357 -31.19 26.42 -22.88
N VAL A 358 -30.48 27.36 -22.24
CA VAL A 358 -30.74 28.09 -20.96
C VAL A 358 -31.24 27.29 -19.73
N GLN A 359 -30.36 27.27 -18.71
CA GLN A 359 -30.54 27.20 -17.22
C GLN A 359 -30.98 25.91 -16.49
N ASP A 360 -30.07 25.37 -15.66
CA ASP A 360 -29.97 25.55 -14.19
C ASP A 360 -28.81 24.66 -13.70
N PHE A 361 -27.60 25.21 -13.50
CA PHE A 361 -26.40 24.40 -13.24
C PHE A 361 -25.77 24.77 -11.89
N TYR A 362 -25.98 23.90 -10.90
CA TYR A 362 -25.30 23.92 -9.62
C TYR A 362 -24.17 22.89 -9.59
N THR A 363 -23.20 23.17 -8.73
CA THR A 363 -21.88 22.53 -8.53
C THR A 363 -21.76 21.08 -8.99
N ILE A 364 -20.80 20.88 -9.89
CA ILE A 364 -20.17 19.59 -10.13
C ILE A 364 -18.93 19.55 -9.23
N ASN A 365 -18.94 18.61 -8.30
CA ASN A 365 -17.76 18.20 -7.54
C ASN A 365 -17.73 16.69 -7.74
N ALA A 366 -17.04 16.25 -8.80
CA ALA A 366 -17.31 14.97 -9.42
C ALA A 366 -16.22 13.93 -9.23
N ASN A 367 -14.98 14.31 -8.86
CA ASN A 367 -13.81 13.42 -8.84
C ASN A 367 -13.96 12.32 -9.92
N PRO A 368 -14.14 12.70 -11.20
CA PRO A 368 -14.73 11.83 -12.19
C PRO A 368 -13.93 10.54 -12.35
N ASP A 369 -14.63 9.48 -12.73
CA ASP A 369 -14.00 8.19 -12.99
C ASP A 369 -14.42 7.65 -14.36
N LEU A 370 -13.53 6.89 -14.99
CA LEU A 370 -13.69 6.42 -16.36
C LEU A 370 -13.57 4.89 -16.41
N SER A 371 -14.55 4.24 -17.04
CA SER A 371 -14.49 2.80 -17.30
C SER A 371 -13.28 2.50 -18.19
N SER A 372 -12.50 1.45 -17.91
CA SER A 372 -11.29 1.06 -18.66
C SER A 372 -11.46 0.86 -20.18
N ASN A 373 -12.68 0.70 -20.69
CA ASN A 373 -12.95 0.68 -22.14
C ASN A 373 -13.07 2.08 -22.77
N GLY A 374 -12.99 3.15 -21.98
CA GLY A 374 -13.06 4.55 -22.38
C GLY A 374 -14.44 5.04 -22.80
N ARG A 375 -15.48 4.22 -22.62
CA ARG A 375 -16.82 4.53 -23.09
C ARG A 375 -17.65 5.31 -22.08
N TYR A 376 -17.47 5.09 -20.78
CA TYR A 376 -18.34 5.64 -19.75
C TYR A 376 -17.56 6.51 -18.77
N ALA A 377 -18.14 7.67 -18.44
CA ALA A 377 -17.69 8.55 -17.38
C ALA A 377 -18.72 8.56 -16.25
N VAL A 378 -18.30 8.34 -15.02
CA VAL A 378 -19.13 8.54 -13.82
C VAL A 378 -18.75 9.85 -13.15
N PHE A 379 -19.76 10.59 -12.71
CA PHE A 379 -19.59 11.90 -12.08
C PHE A 379 -20.77 12.18 -11.14
N HIS A 380 -20.52 13.01 -10.12
CA HIS A 380 -21.55 13.51 -9.23
C HIS A 380 -22.09 14.85 -9.72
N SER A 381 -23.40 15.08 -9.59
CA SER A 381 -24.02 16.36 -9.94
C SER A 381 -25.28 16.63 -9.14
N THR A 382 -25.53 17.91 -8.87
CA THR A 382 -26.79 18.43 -8.31
C THR A 382 -27.76 18.92 -9.38
N ALA A 383 -27.40 18.80 -10.65
CA ALA A 383 -28.23 19.25 -11.76
C ALA A 383 -29.49 18.38 -11.91
N LYS A 384 -30.64 19.05 -12.08
CA LYS A 384 -31.97 18.43 -12.08
C LYS A 384 -32.47 17.99 -13.47
N ASN A 385 -31.68 18.23 -14.51
CA ASN A 385 -32.07 18.06 -15.91
C ASN A 385 -31.08 17.23 -16.73
N LEU A 386 -30.14 16.53 -16.08
CA LEU A 386 -29.19 15.65 -16.75
C LEU A 386 -29.87 14.43 -17.38
N VAL A 387 -30.94 13.96 -16.76
CA VAL A 387 -31.76 12.83 -17.23
C VAL A 387 -33.21 13.33 -17.38
N PRO A 388 -33.80 13.28 -18.59
CA PRO A 388 -35.17 13.74 -18.79
C PRO A 388 -36.17 13.02 -17.86
N GLY A 389 -36.98 13.79 -17.13
CA GLY A 389 -38.03 13.27 -16.25
C GLY A 389 -37.55 12.74 -14.90
N LEU A 390 -36.26 12.85 -14.58
CA LEU A 390 -35.71 12.44 -13.29
C LEU A 390 -35.20 13.66 -12.52
N PHE A 391 -35.78 13.91 -11.35
CA PHE A 391 -35.39 15.01 -10.47
C PHE A 391 -34.68 14.43 -9.24
N THR A 392 -33.39 14.70 -9.11
CA THR A 392 -32.65 14.43 -7.86
C THR A 392 -32.81 15.64 -6.93
N PHE A 393 -33.27 15.41 -5.70
CA PHE A 393 -33.46 16.49 -4.73
C PHE A 393 -32.17 16.87 -3.99
N ALA A 394 -31.20 15.95 -3.92
CA ALA A 394 -30.08 16.02 -3.00
C ALA A 394 -28.67 15.84 -3.65
N GLY A 395 -28.59 15.72 -4.98
CA GLY A 395 -27.36 15.36 -5.70
C GLY A 395 -27.27 13.85 -5.97
N GLY A 396 -26.76 13.47 -7.14
CA GLY A 396 -26.76 12.08 -7.59
C GLY A 396 -25.51 11.69 -8.35
N VAL A 397 -25.32 10.37 -8.48
CA VAL A 397 -24.24 9.78 -9.28
C VAL A 397 -24.77 9.45 -10.67
N PHE A 398 -24.11 9.97 -11.70
CA PHE A 398 -24.51 9.86 -13.10
C PHE A 398 -23.43 9.17 -13.93
N VAL A 399 -23.86 8.45 -14.96
CA VAL A 399 -23.00 7.84 -15.98
C VAL A 399 -23.31 8.47 -17.34
N LYS A 400 -22.28 9.05 -17.98
CA LYS A 400 -22.34 9.50 -19.37
C LYS A 400 -21.69 8.47 -20.28
N ASP A 401 -22.41 8.02 -21.30
CA ASP A 401 -21.85 7.29 -22.43
C ASP A 401 -21.18 8.32 -23.37
N LEU A 402 -19.85 8.32 -23.40
CA LEU A 402 -19.03 9.25 -24.19
C LEU A 402 -19.14 9.03 -25.70
N ARG A 403 -19.66 7.88 -26.14
CA ARG A 403 -19.89 7.59 -27.56
C ARG A 403 -21.22 8.17 -28.06
N THR A 404 -22.26 8.10 -27.25
CA THR A 404 -23.63 8.52 -27.63
C THR A 404 -24.02 9.88 -27.05
N GLY A 405 -23.34 10.33 -25.99
CA GLY A 405 -23.70 11.50 -25.19
C GLY A 405 -24.84 11.26 -24.20
N ALA A 406 -25.40 10.04 -24.13
CA ALA A 406 -26.50 9.72 -23.23
C ALA A 406 -26.05 9.75 -21.76
N VAL A 407 -26.87 10.33 -20.88
CA VAL A 407 -26.63 10.37 -19.43
C VAL A 407 -27.69 9.53 -18.73
N ARG A 408 -27.29 8.76 -17.72
CA ARG A 408 -28.15 7.90 -16.89
C ARG A 408 -27.82 8.13 -15.42
N CYS A 409 -28.81 8.07 -14.54
CA CYS A 409 -28.58 8.13 -13.10
C CYS A 409 -28.28 6.72 -12.56
N ALA A 410 -27.15 6.55 -11.87
CA ALA A 410 -26.77 5.30 -11.21
C ALA A 410 -27.37 5.19 -9.81
N SER A 411 -27.53 6.32 -9.11
CA SER A 411 -28.11 6.41 -7.77
C SER A 411 -29.65 6.33 -7.80
N THR A 412 -30.16 5.18 -8.25
CA THR A 412 -31.59 4.86 -8.30
C THR A 412 -31.85 3.49 -7.70
N ASN A 413 -33.03 3.31 -7.13
CA ASN A 413 -33.52 1.99 -6.69
C ASN A 413 -33.82 1.07 -7.90
N MET A 414 -34.29 -0.16 -7.65
CA MET A 414 -34.64 -1.11 -8.72
C MET A 414 -35.78 -0.64 -9.63
N ALA A 415 -36.71 0.18 -9.12
CA ALA A 415 -37.82 0.75 -9.88
C ALA A 415 -37.40 1.96 -10.74
N GLY A 416 -36.20 2.50 -10.52
CA GLY A 416 -35.68 3.68 -11.20
C GLY A 416 -35.93 4.99 -10.46
N ASP A 417 -36.48 4.95 -9.24
CA ASP A 417 -36.64 6.15 -8.42
C ASP A 417 -35.27 6.59 -7.90
N PRO A 418 -34.98 7.91 -7.87
CA PRO A 418 -33.71 8.42 -7.36
C PRO A 418 -33.59 8.22 -5.85
N ALA A 419 -32.35 8.16 -5.37
CA ALA A 419 -32.02 8.25 -3.96
C ALA A 419 -32.75 9.42 -3.28
N ASP A 420 -33.23 9.20 -2.05
CA ASP A 420 -33.87 10.23 -1.22
C ASP A 420 -32.88 11.12 -0.46
N GLU A 421 -31.61 10.71 -0.37
CA GLU A 421 -30.50 11.48 0.20
C GLU A 421 -29.35 11.68 -0.82
N PRO A 422 -28.39 12.60 -0.57
CA PRO A 422 -27.24 12.80 -1.45
C PRO A 422 -26.46 11.52 -1.71
N CYS A 423 -25.93 11.39 -2.93
CA CYS A 423 -25.03 10.29 -3.31
C CYS A 423 -23.70 10.83 -3.84
N SER A 424 -22.59 10.28 -3.37
CA SER A 424 -21.22 10.71 -3.75
C SER A 424 -20.30 9.51 -3.99
N GLY A 425 -19.01 9.76 -4.20
CA GLY A 425 -17.99 8.71 -4.26
C GLY A 425 -18.00 7.81 -5.49
N GLY A 426 -18.85 8.08 -6.49
CA GLY A 426 -19.04 7.26 -7.70
C GLY A 426 -17.75 6.69 -8.32
N LYS A 427 -17.66 5.37 -8.48
CA LYS A 427 -16.62 4.66 -9.26
C LYS A 427 -17.24 3.63 -10.17
N ILE A 428 -16.55 3.29 -11.26
CA ILE A 428 -17.11 2.44 -12.32
C ILE A 428 -16.15 1.30 -12.71
N SER A 429 -16.72 0.10 -12.83
CA SER A 429 -16.00 -1.08 -13.34
C SER A 429 -15.49 -0.88 -14.78
N GLY A 430 -14.47 -1.66 -15.17
CA GLY A 430 -13.75 -1.47 -16.43
C GLY A 430 -14.61 -1.59 -17.70
N ASN A 431 -15.65 -2.43 -17.66
CA ASN A 431 -16.60 -2.59 -18.75
C ASN A 431 -17.76 -1.56 -18.72
N GLY A 432 -17.86 -0.75 -17.65
CA GLY A 432 -18.92 0.23 -17.45
C GLY A 432 -20.24 -0.33 -16.92
N ARG A 433 -20.28 -1.61 -16.52
CA ARG A 433 -21.52 -2.27 -16.09
C ARG A 433 -21.87 -1.94 -14.64
N TYR A 434 -20.90 -2.03 -13.73
CA TYR A 434 -21.12 -1.81 -12.30
C TYR A 434 -20.63 -0.43 -11.90
N VAL A 435 -21.47 0.29 -11.15
CA VAL A 435 -21.14 1.58 -10.53
C VAL A 435 -21.30 1.45 -9.03
N VAL A 436 -20.25 1.76 -8.27
CA VAL A 436 -20.31 1.87 -6.81
C VAL A 436 -20.42 3.33 -6.39
N PHE A 437 -21.13 3.60 -5.31
CA PHE A 437 -21.27 4.92 -4.73
C PHE A 437 -21.67 4.80 -3.25
N GLU A 438 -21.54 5.91 -2.52
CA GLU A 438 -21.96 6.00 -1.11
C GLU A 438 -23.22 6.86 -0.97
N SER A 439 -24.06 6.55 0.01
CA SER A 439 -25.24 7.37 0.35
C SER A 439 -25.84 6.96 1.69
N SER A 440 -26.52 7.88 2.38
CA SER A 440 -27.41 7.58 3.52
C SER A 440 -28.87 7.36 3.11
N ALA A 441 -29.13 7.16 1.81
CA ALA A 441 -30.46 7.04 1.25
C ALA A 441 -31.17 5.75 1.68
N SER A 442 -32.32 5.91 2.32
CA SER A 442 -33.11 4.79 2.87
C SER A 442 -33.87 4.01 1.80
N ASN A 443 -34.00 4.56 0.59
CA ASN A 443 -34.89 4.05 -0.45
C ASN A 443 -34.19 3.28 -1.59
N LEU A 444 -32.85 3.13 -1.54
CA LEU A 444 -32.08 2.46 -2.59
C LEU A 444 -32.26 0.94 -2.59
N VAL A 445 -32.29 0.35 -1.39
CA VAL A 445 -32.54 -1.09 -1.16
C VAL A 445 -33.51 -1.27 -0.01
N ALA A 446 -34.23 -2.39 0.03
CA ALA A 446 -35.12 -2.69 1.15
C ALA A 446 -34.30 -3.02 2.42
N GLY A 447 -34.79 -2.59 3.59
CA GLY A 447 -34.15 -2.91 4.88
C GLY A 447 -33.01 -1.97 5.25
N ASP A 448 -32.89 -0.81 4.60
CA ASP A 448 -32.07 0.30 5.07
C ASP A 448 -32.71 0.98 6.29
N THR A 449 -32.04 0.93 7.44
CA THR A 449 -32.62 1.43 8.69
C THR A 449 -31.64 2.16 9.60
N ASN A 450 -30.35 2.25 9.26
CA ASN A 450 -29.32 2.84 10.11
C ASN A 450 -29.25 4.38 9.95
N GLN A 451 -29.71 4.93 8.81
CA GLN A 451 -29.54 6.36 8.43
C GLN A 451 -28.07 6.77 8.25
N ASP A 452 -27.17 5.80 8.20
CA ASP A 452 -25.74 6.02 8.04
C ASP A 452 -25.36 5.90 6.57
N SER A 453 -24.18 6.44 6.21
CA SER A 453 -23.69 6.30 4.85
C SER A 453 -23.35 4.82 4.57
N ASP A 454 -23.93 4.25 3.54
CA ASP A 454 -23.69 2.89 3.09
C ASP A 454 -23.07 2.88 1.70
N ILE A 455 -22.38 1.78 1.36
CA ILE A 455 -21.86 1.54 0.02
C ILE A 455 -22.88 0.75 -0.78
N PHE A 456 -23.20 1.24 -1.98
CA PHE A 456 -24.09 0.57 -2.92
C PHE A 456 -23.36 0.24 -4.22
N VAL A 457 -23.79 -0.82 -4.90
CA VAL A 457 -23.40 -1.12 -6.28
C VAL A 457 -24.62 -1.29 -7.16
N LYS A 458 -24.65 -0.56 -8.27
CA LYS A 458 -25.68 -0.59 -9.32
C LYS A 458 -25.16 -1.34 -10.54
N ASP A 459 -25.88 -2.36 -10.97
CA ASP A 459 -25.72 -2.97 -12.29
C ASP A 459 -26.48 -2.13 -13.32
N MET A 460 -25.73 -1.35 -14.11
CA MET A 460 -26.23 -0.46 -15.14
C MET A 460 -26.85 -1.21 -16.33
N GLN A 461 -26.69 -2.53 -16.44
CA GLN A 461 -27.33 -3.34 -17.48
C GLN A 461 -28.71 -3.84 -17.04
N THR A 462 -28.83 -4.34 -15.81
CA THR A 462 -30.07 -4.97 -15.31
C THR A 462 -30.93 -4.02 -14.47
N GLY A 463 -30.36 -2.94 -13.96
CA GLY A 463 -30.99 -2.06 -12.98
C GLY A 463 -30.90 -2.56 -11.54
N ALA A 464 -30.36 -3.77 -11.31
CA ALA A 464 -30.18 -4.32 -9.98
C ALA A 464 -29.27 -3.43 -9.12
N ILE A 465 -29.63 -3.27 -7.86
CA ILE A 465 -28.87 -2.52 -6.85
C ILE A 465 -28.76 -3.36 -5.59
N GLN A 466 -27.59 -3.35 -4.96
CA GLN A 466 -27.35 -4.05 -3.69
C GLN A 466 -26.47 -3.19 -2.77
N ARG A 467 -26.67 -3.33 -1.46
CA ARG A 467 -25.76 -2.78 -0.45
C ARG A 467 -24.53 -3.68 -0.34
N VAL A 468 -23.35 -3.06 -0.37
CA VAL A 468 -22.04 -3.69 -0.29
C VAL A 468 -21.55 -3.75 1.15
N SER A 469 -21.76 -2.67 1.92
CA SER A 469 -21.43 -2.52 3.35
C SER A 469 -22.29 -3.46 4.22
N THR A 470 -22.02 -4.75 4.11
CA THR A 470 -22.72 -5.83 4.82
C THR A 470 -21.72 -6.86 5.31
N SER A 471 -22.02 -7.47 6.46
CA SER A 471 -21.31 -8.64 6.95
C SER A 471 -21.46 -9.83 6.00
N ALA A 472 -20.67 -10.89 6.19
CA ALA A 472 -20.78 -12.11 5.39
C ALA A 472 -22.17 -12.77 5.46
N ALA A 473 -22.90 -12.58 6.57
CA ALA A 473 -24.27 -13.06 6.75
C ALA A 473 -25.35 -12.13 6.14
N GLY A 474 -24.95 -11.00 5.55
CA GLY A 474 -25.86 -10.02 4.97
C GLY A 474 -26.44 -9.00 5.96
N GLY A 475 -25.93 -8.95 7.20
CA GLY A 475 -26.29 -7.89 8.15
C GLY A 475 -25.69 -6.56 7.71
N GLN A 476 -26.45 -5.48 7.78
CA GLN A 476 -25.97 -4.14 7.41
C GLN A 476 -24.88 -3.65 8.36
N ALA A 477 -23.98 -2.80 7.85
CA ALA A 477 -23.08 -2.01 8.67
C ALA A 477 -23.89 -1.21 9.72
N GLU A 478 -23.42 -1.21 10.96
CA GLU A 478 -24.08 -0.48 12.06
C GLU A 478 -23.64 0.98 12.19
N ASP A 479 -22.70 1.41 11.35
CA ASP A 479 -22.17 2.77 11.27
C ASP A 479 -21.68 3.04 9.82
N SER A 480 -21.22 4.25 9.56
CA SER A 480 -20.95 4.76 8.21
C SER A 480 -19.81 4.03 7.48
N SER A 481 -19.97 3.95 6.17
CA SER A 481 -19.03 3.43 5.19
C SER A 481 -18.85 4.45 4.06
N HIS A 482 -17.62 4.67 3.64
CA HIS A 482 -17.25 5.71 2.68
C HIS A 482 -16.18 5.28 1.67
N ARG A 483 -15.96 6.16 0.68
CA ARG A 483 -14.90 6.13 -0.33
C ARG A 483 -14.75 4.77 -1.04
N PRO A 484 -15.84 4.27 -1.65
CA PRO A 484 -15.78 2.98 -2.32
C PRO A 484 -14.88 3.03 -3.57
N SER A 485 -14.24 1.90 -3.85
CA SER A 485 -13.54 1.63 -5.10
C SER A 485 -13.90 0.23 -5.59
N ILE A 486 -14.05 0.08 -6.91
CA ILE A 486 -14.44 -1.19 -7.54
C ILE A 486 -13.33 -1.68 -8.44
N SER A 487 -13.04 -2.97 -8.36
CA SER A 487 -12.13 -3.67 -9.25
C SER A 487 -12.57 -3.59 -10.72
N VAL A 488 -11.61 -3.68 -11.64
CA VAL A 488 -11.84 -3.52 -13.09
C VAL A 488 -12.82 -4.57 -13.65
N ASP A 489 -12.79 -5.79 -13.12
CA ASP A 489 -13.74 -6.85 -13.51
C ASP A 489 -15.14 -6.65 -12.90
N GLY A 490 -15.28 -5.76 -11.92
CA GLY A 490 -16.51 -5.45 -11.21
C GLY A 490 -16.87 -6.43 -10.11
N ARG A 491 -15.96 -7.34 -9.71
CA ARG A 491 -16.25 -8.39 -8.72
C ARG A 491 -16.00 -7.95 -7.29
N TYR A 492 -14.93 -7.23 -7.04
CA TYR A 492 -14.50 -6.80 -5.71
C TYR A 492 -14.76 -5.31 -5.49
N VAL A 493 -15.21 -4.95 -4.28
CA VAL A 493 -15.36 -3.56 -3.83
C VAL A 493 -14.57 -3.38 -2.54
N VAL A 494 -13.74 -2.35 -2.49
CA VAL A 494 -13.00 -1.94 -1.29
C VAL A 494 -13.56 -0.61 -0.80
N PHE A 495 -13.65 -0.42 0.51
CA PHE A 495 -14.20 0.79 1.14
C PHE A 495 -13.66 0.94 2.56
N ASP A 496 -13.76 2.15 3.11
CA ASP A 496 -13.52 2.40 4.53
C ASP A 496 -14.83 2.41 5.33
N SER A 497 -14.80 1.91 6.57
CA SER A 497 -15.98 1.88 7.44
C SER A 497 -15.61 1.98 8.92
N THR A 498 -16.45 2.64 9.71
CA THR A 498 -16.35 2.70 11.18
C THR A 498 -17.17 1.61 11.86
N ALA A 499 -17.84 0.74 11.10
CA ALA A 499 -18.74 -0.28 11.64
C ALA A 499 -17.97 -1.49 12.18
N GLY A 500 -18.16 -1.80 13.46
CA GLY A 500 -17.51 -2.94 14.14
C GLY A 500 -18.15 -4.31 13.86
N ASN A 501 -19.14 -4.39 12.96
CA ASN A 501 -19.95 -5.60 12.75
C ASN A 501 -19.78 -6.24 11.35
N LEU A 502 -18.86 -5.71 10.53
CA LEU A 502 -18.64 -6.21 9.16
C LEU A 502 -17.87 -7.53 9.12
N VAL A 503 -16.88 -7.71 10.00
CA VAL A 503 -16.07 -8.92 10.13
C VAL A 503 -16.04 -9.39 11.59
N ALA A 504 -16.03 -10.70 11.82
CA ALA A 504 -15.97 -11.25 13.17
C ALA A 504 -14.61 -10.95 13.83
N GLY A 505 -14.62 -10.47 15.07
CA GLY A 505 -13.39 -10.10 15.79
C GLY A 505 -12.97 -8.65 15.57
N ASP A 506 -13.70 -7.90 14.75
CA ASP A 506 -13.67 -6.45 14.80
C ASP A 506 -14.33 -5.99 16.11
N THR A 507 -13.58 -5.25 16.92
CA THR A 507 -14.00 -4.82 18.26
C THR A 507 -14.18 -3.31 18.36
N HIS A 508 -14.28 -2.59 17.24
CA HIS A 508 -14.46 -1.15 17.25
C HIS A 508 -15.79 -0.74 17.91
N PHE A 509 -15.73 0.30 18.75
CA PHE A 509 -16.90 0.88 19.41
C PHE A 509 -17.45 2.04 18.58
N ALA A 510 -18.75 2.02 18.32
CA ALA A 510 -19.50 2.82 17.35
C ALA A 510 -19.62 4.35 17.60
N TYR A 511 -18.67 5.00 18.28
CA TYR A 511 -18.71 6.45 18.50
C TYR A 511 -17.31 7.09 18.41
N ASP A 512 -17.11 7.91 17.37
CA ASP A 512 -15.89 8.69 17.11
C ASP A 512 -14.63 7.84 16.81
N SER A 513 -14.85 6.64 16.27
CA SER A 513 -13.79 5.68 15.99
C SER A 513 -13.15 5.87 14.62
N PRO A 514 -11.83 5.61 14.51
CA PRO A 514 -11.13 5.53 13.22
C PRO A 514 -11.75 4.49 12.28
N SER A 515 -11.73 4.75 10.98
CA SER A 515 -12.24 3.81 9.97
C SER A 515 -11.24 2.69 9.67
N ASP A 516 -11.74 1.49 9.39
CA ASP A 516 -10.99 0.35 8.88
C ASP A 516 -11.26 0.14 7.39
N ILE A 517 -10.34 -0.53 6.68
CA ILE A 517 -10.51 -0.88 5.27
C ILE A 517 -11.05 -2.29 5.15
N PHE A 518 -12.11 -2.45 4.36
CA PHE A 518 -12.73 -3.73 4.05
C PHE A 518 -12.80 -3.96 2.54
N VAL A 519 -12.71 -5.22 2.14
CA VAL A 519 -12.99 -5.66 0.78
C VAL A 519 -14.11 -6.70 0.76
N LYS A 520 -15.07 -6.53 -0.16
CA LYS A 520 -16.21 -7.40 -0.40
C LYS A 520 -16.09 -8.09 -1.75
N ASP A 521 -16.23 -9.40 -1.78
CA ASP A 521 -16.46 -10.16 -3.02
C ASP A 521 -17.96 -10.20 -3.31
N LEU A 522 -18.38 -9.49 -4.36
CA LEU A 522 -19.79 -9.38 -4.75
C LEU A 522 -20.38 -10.69 -5.30
N GLN A 523 -19.53 -11.65 -5.68
CA GLN A 523 -20.00 -12.94 -6.18
C GLN A 523 -20.35 -13.91 -5.05
N THR A 524 -19.54 -13.93 -3.99
CA THR A 524 -19.69 -14.88 -2.87
C THR A 524 -20.36 -14.27 -1.65
N GLY A 525 -20.37 -12.94 -1.54
CA GLY A 525 -20.80 -12.20 -0.35
C GLY A 525 -19.75 -12.18 0.77
N ALA A 526 -18.59 -12.81 0.57
CA ALA A 526 -17.51 -12.81 1.54
C ALA A 526 -16.92 -11.40 1.72
N ILE A 527 -16.54 -11.05 2.94
CA ILE A 527 -15.91 -9.79 3.31
C ILE A 527 -14.66 -10.09 4.14
N ARG A 528 -13.59 -9.31 3.91
CA ARG A 528 -12.31 -9.41 4.64
C ARG A 528 -11.81 -8.01 4.99
N SER A 529 -11.18 -7.87 6.13
CA SER A 529 -10.43 -6.65 6.47
C SER A 529 -9.12 -6.61 5.70
N VAL A 530 -8.68 -5.39 5.39
CA VAL A 530 -7.47 -5.08 4.61
C VAL A 530 -6.45 -4.36 5.49
N SER A 531 -6.92 -3.49 6.40
CA SER A 531 -6.10 -2.84 7.43
C SER A 531 -5.80 -3.81 8.58
N THR A 532 -5.16 -4.95 8.31
CA THR A 532 -4.75 -5.90 9.35
C THR A 532 -3.29 -5.68 9.77
N ASN A 533 -2.93 -6.06 10.99
CA ASN A 533 -1.53 -6.07 11.40
C ASN A 533 -0.75 -7.22 10.73
N ALA A 534 0.57 -7.26 10.91
CA ALA A 534 1.46 -8.28 10.31
C ALA A 534 1.16 -9.75 10.72
N SER A 535 0.37 -9.97 11.79
CA SER A 535 -0.13 -11.29 12.21
C SER A 535 -1.56 -11.58 11.74
N GLY A 536 -2.13 -10.73 10.87
CA GLY A 536 -3.49 -10.88 10.35
C GLY A 536 -4.59 -10.55 11.38
N GLY A 537 -4.21 -10.10 12.58
CA GLY A 537 -5.14 -9.63 13.59
C GLY A 537 -5.68 -8.24 13.26
N HIS A 538 -6.92 -7.97 13.67
CA HIS A 538 -7.48 -6.63 13.60
C HIS A 538 -6.66 -5.70 14.50
N PRO A 539 -6.00 -4.66 13.95
CA PRO A 539 -5.39 -3.65 14.77
C PRO A 539 -6.51 -2.97 15.55
N ILE A 540 -6.33 -2.87 16.87
CA ILE A 540 -7.20 -2.08 17.74
C ILE A 540 -6.80 -0.63 17.47
N THR A 541 -7.17 -0.07 16.33
CA THR A 541 -6.69 1.26 15.94
C THR A 541 -7.36 2.32 16.81
N MET A 542 -6.59 3.33 17.23
CA MET A 542 -7.14 4.61 17.66
C MET A 542 -7.08 5.64 16.51
N ASP A 543 -6.54 5.24 15.34
CA ASP A 543 -6.17 6.07 14.20
C ASP A 543 -6.60 5.43 12.86
N GLY A 544 -7.24 6.21 11.98
CA GLY A 544 -8.04 5.71 10.86
C GLY A 544 -7.25 5.35 9.60
N SER A 545 -7.66 4.24 8.98
CA SER A 545 -7.30 3.89 7.62
C SER A 545 -8.38 4.33 6.62
N SER A 546 -7.99 4.91 5.48
CA SER A 546 -8.96 5.43 4.49
C SER A 546 -8.42 5.44 3.06
N ASN A 547 -9.29 5.83 2.12
CA ASN A 547 -8.96 6.10 0.70
C ASN A 547 -8.38 4.87 -0.02
N ALA A 548 -8.92 3.69 0.26
CA ALA A 548 -8.45 2.45 -0.31
C ALA A 548 -8.80 2.30 -1.80
N ARG A 549 -7.85 1.80 -2.62
CA ARG A 549 -8.04 1.63 -4.07
C ARG A 549 -7.34 0.40 -4.60
N PHE A 550 -7.95 -0.26 -5.58
CA PHE A 550 -7.34 -1.38 -6.29
C PHE A 550 -6.29 -0.95 -7.32
N SER A 551 -5.31 -1.83 -7.57
CA SER A 551 -4.61 -1.87 -8.86
C SER A 551 -5.58 -2.27 -9.98
N ALA A 552 -5.27 -1.93 -11.23
CA ALA A 552 -6.16 -2.25 -12.35
C ALA A 552 -6.33 -3.76 -12.56
N ASP A 553 -5.30 -4.55 -12.26
CA ASP A 553 -5.38 -6.02 -12.26
C ASP A 553 -6.11 -6.60 -11.02
N GLY A 554 -6.50 -5.76 -10.06
CA GLY A 554 -7.22 -6.13 -8.83
C GLY A 554 -6.37 -6.85 -7.78
N ARG A 555 -5.08 -7.11 -8.04
CA ARG A 555 -4.22 -7.94 -7.19
C ARG A 555 -3.72 -7.22 -5.94
N TYR A 556 -3.73 -5.90 -5.93
CA TYR A 556 -3.22 -5.09 -4.84
C TYR A 556 -4.22 -4.00 -4.45
N ILE A 557 -4.16 -3.63 -3.18
CA ILE A 557 -4.91 -2.52 -2.60
C ILE A 557 -3.87 -1.54 -2.02
N VAL A 558 -4.03 -0.26 -2.30
CA VAL A 558 -3.30 0.83 -1.64
C VAL A 558 -4.26 1.60 -0.74
N PHE A 559 -3.82 2.05 0.42
CA PHE A 559 -4.63 2.83 1.36
C PHE A 559 -3.73 3.75 2.22
N GLU A 560 -4.36 4.64 2.97
CA GLU A 560 -3.69 5.57 3.89
C GLU A 560 -4.00 5.17 5.32
N SER A 561 -3.08 5.38 6.26
CA SER A 561 -3.33 5.26 7.71
C SER A 561 -2.69 6.42 8.47
N SER A 562 -3.39 7.01 9.46
CA SER A 562 -2.90 8.15 10.26
C SER A 562 -1.89 7.80 11.37
N ASP A 563 -1.82 6.52 11.76
CA ASP A 563 -0.76 5.94 12.58
C ASP A 563 -0.66 4.44 12.22
N GLY A 564 0.33 4.06 11.41
CA GLY A 564 0.51 2.68 11.00
C GLY A 564 1.32 1.85 11.98
N SER A 565 1.68 2.35 13.17
CA SER A 565 2.46 1.60 14.19
C SER A 565 1.83 0.27 14.58
N ARG A 566 0.51 0.15 14.42
CA ARG A 566 -0.26 -1.07 14.68
C ARG A 566 -0.53 -1.90 13.43
N LEU A 567 -0.31 -1.37 12.23
CA LEU A 567 -0.34 -2.11 10.95
C LEU A 567 1.01 -2.77 10.69
N LEU A 568 2.08 -2.00 10.87
CA LEU A 568 3.47 -2.40 10.65
C LEU A 568 4.33 -1.88 11.81
N THR A 569 5.05 -2.79 12.47
CA THR A 569 6.02 -2.41 13.50
C THR A 569 7.12 -1.54 12.87
N GLY A 570 7.27 -0.29 13.33
CA GLY A 570 8.30 0.63 12.84
C GLY A 570 7.78 1.88 12.13
N ASP A 571 6.49 1.92 11.76
CA ASP A 571 5.81 3.19 11.54
C ASP A 571 5.55 3.82 12.92
N GLY A 572 6.12 4.98 13.22
CA GLY A 572 5.93 5.63 14.52
C GLY A 572 6.11 7.13 14.48
N ASN A 573 6.00 7.72 13.28
CA ASN A 573 6.17 9.16 13.08
C ASN A 573 4.91 9.97 13.45
N GLY A 574 3.77 9.30 13.71
CA GLY A 574 2.49 9.92 14.04
C GLY A 574 1.89 10.76 12.91
N VAL A 575 2.24 10.46 11.66
CA VAL A 575 1.66 11.13 10.48
C VAL A 575 0.97 10.11 9.58
N THR A 576 0.25 10.63 8.59
CA THR A 576 -0.44 9.79 7.60
C THR A 576 0.57 9.18 6.65
N ASP A 577 0.52 7.87 6.47
CA ASP A 577 1.41 7.12 5.61
C ASP A 577 0.65 6.25 4.61
N ILE A 578 1.34 5.89 3.52
CA ILE A 578 0.77 5.10 2.43
C ILE A 578 1.14 3.63 2.64
N PHE A 579 0.15 2.76 2.56
CA PHE A 579 0.30 1.32 2.67
C PHE A 579 -0.19 0.62 1.41
N ARG A 580 0.44 -0.51 1.07
CA ARG A 580 0.02 -1.39 -0.01
C ARG A 580 -0.05 -2.83 0.48
N VAL A 581 -1.10 -3.55 0.14
CA VAL A 581 -1.28 -4.96 0.49
C VAL A 581 -1.81 -5.75 -0.70
N ALA A 582 -1.58 -7.07 -0.70
CA ALA A 582 -2.25 -7.95 -1.65
C ALA A 582 -3.76 -7.94 -1.41
N ASN A 583 -4.56 -8.05 -2.47
CA ASN A 583 -5.99 -8.27 -2.33
C ASN A 583 -6.19 -9.63 -1.67
N PRO A 584 -6.81 -9.70 -0.48
CA PRO A 584 -6.88 -10.94 0.28
C PRO A 584 -7.72 -12.01 -0.41
N PHE A 585 -8.49 -11.72 -1.46
CA PHE A 585 -9.26 -12.71 -2.23
C PHE A 585 -8.56 -13.27 -3.47
N MET A 586 -7.32 -12.87 -3.75
CA MET A 586 -6.59 -13.20 -4.99
C MET A 586 -5.40 -14.11 -4.77
#